data_AF-A0A2K3M186-F1
#
_entry.id   AF-A0A2K3M186-F1
#
_cell.length_a   1.000
_cell.length_b   1.000
_cell.length_c   1.000
_cell.angle_alpha   90.00
_cell.angle_beta   90.00
_cell.angle_gamma   90.00
#
_symmetry.space_group_name_H-M   'P 1'
#
loop_
_entity.id
_entity.type
_entity.pdbx_description
1 polymer ?
#
loop_
_entity_poly.entity_id
_entity_poly.type
_entity_poly.pdbx_seq_one_letter_code
_entity_poly.pdbx_strand_id
1 'polypeptide(L)'
;MSMDEAKGRTVGGTEYSWCKAIHGGTGIAVLSLLLTKPIDISRFQTSLHKLQNSHPILRSKLHHSKTDTTFSFITSPIPFIKIQSHNLNATSDILQKNQNDTVSISPLQQILEHELNINTWQDRNRSETDSDMLFVSIYAMSDSTSVVVLRLHVAACDRTTAVSILRELLVLIKDD
;
A
#
# COMPACT_ATOMS: atom_id res chain seq x y z
N MET A 1 32.67 -2.76 -1.32
CA MET A 1 31.24 -2.41 -1.20
C MET A 1 30.65 -3.34 -0.16
N SER A 2 30.63 -2.92 1.11
CA SER A 2 29.96 -3.66 2.16
C SER A 2 28.46 -3.66 1.88
N MET A 3 27.85 -4.83 1.78
CA MET A 3 26.39 -4.96 1.85
C MET A 3 26.00 -4.50 3.26
N ASP A 4 25.43 -3.31 3.39
CA ASP A 4 24.78 -2.92 4.64
C ASP A 4 23.70 -3.96 4.94
N GLU A 5 23.91 -4.70 6.03
CA GLU A 5 23.03 -5.78 6.46
C GLU A 5 21.63 -5.22 6.76
N ALA A 6 20.59 -5.87 6.23
CA ALA A 6 19.21 -5.41 6.42
C ALA A 6 18.88 -5.38 7.91
N LYS A 7 18.57 -4.19 8.44
CA LYS A 7 18.27 -4.02 9.87
C LYS A 7 16.88 -4.58 10.16
N GLY A 8 16.83 -5.65 10.95
CA GLY A 8 15.61 -6.27 11.42
C GLY A 8 15.19 -5.77 12.81
N ARG A 9 13.88 -5.69 13.08
CA ARG A 9 13.35 -5.64 14.46
C ARG A 9 12.15 -6.57 14.61
N THR A 10 11.95 -7.12 15.80
CA THR A 10 10.72 -7.86 16.11
C THR A 10 9.53 -6.90 16.22
N VAL A 11 8.34 -7.42 15.97
CA VAL A 11 7.10 -6.69 16.18
C VAL A 11 6.80 -6.53 17.68
N GLY A 12 6.21 -5.40 18.07
CA GLY A 12 5.66 -5.18 19.41
C GLY A 12 4.29 -5.84 19.60
N GLY A 13 3.71 -5.74 20.80
CA GLY A 13 2.46 -6.45 21.15
C GLY A 13 1.25 -6.10 20.27
N THR A 14 1.00 -4.81 20.04
CA THR A 14 -0.11 -4.36 19.17
C THR A 14 0.16 -4.73 17.71
N GLU A 15 1.39 -4.55 17.24
CA GLU A 15 1.82 -4.92 15.88
C GLU A 15 1.65 -6.42 15.63
N TYR A 16 2.02 -7.26 16.60
CA TYR A 16 1.81 -8.71 16.57
C TYR A 16 0.33 -9.09 16.41
N SER A 17 -0.54 -8.41 17.15
CA SER A 17 -2.00 -8.66 17.07
C SER A 17 -2.53 -8.36 15.67
N TRP A 18 -2.08 -7.28 15.05
CA TRP A 18 -2.44 -6.94 13.67
C TRP A 18 -1.88 -7.92 12.64
N CYS A 19 -0.63 -8.36 12.80
CA CYS A 19 -0.03 -9.37 11.92
C CYS A 19 -0.79 -10.70 11.95
N LYS A 20 -1.37 -11.07 13.10
CA LYS A 20 -2.25 -12.26 13.19
C LYS A 20 -3.61 -12.01 12.52
N ALA A 21 -4.22 -10.86 12.78
CA ALA A 21 -5.57 -10.54 12.31
C ALA A 21 -5.68 -10.42 10.78
N ILE A 22 -4.60 -10.09 10.08
CA ILE A 22 -4.63 -9.81 8.63
C ILE A 22 -5.10 -10.97 7.77
N HIS A 23 -4.86 -12.20 8.21
CA HIS A 23 -5.37 -13.41 7.52
C HIS A 23 -6.91 -13.48 7.52
N GLY A 24 -7.57 -12.84 8.48
CA GLY A 24 -9.03 -12.74 8.56
C GLY A 24 -9.62 -11.55 7.79
N GLY A 25 -8.82 -10.85 6.97
CA GLY A 25 -9.25 -9.67 6.21
C GLY A 25 -9.25 -8.37 7.02
N THR A 26 -8.73 -8.38 8.26
CA THR A 26 -8.63 -7.19 9.11
C THR A 26 -7.17 -6.83 9.35
N GLY A 27 -6.77 -5.61 9.02
CA GLY A 27 -5.38 -5.17 9.19
C GLY A 27 -4.80 -4.45 7.97
N ILE A 28 -5.68 -3.98 7.08
CA ILE A 28 -5.34 -3.22 5.90
C ILE A 28 -5.84 -1.79 6.11
N ALA A 29 -4.96 -0.82 5.89
CA ALA A 29 -5.33 0.58 5.74
C ALA A 29 -5.23 0.95 4.27
N VAL A 30 -6.27 1.60 3.75
CA VAL A 30 -6.30 2.05 2.36
C VAL A 30 -6.51 3.56 2.31
N LEU A 31 -5.66 4.24 1.56
CA LEU A 31 -5.78 5.67 1.26
C LEU A 31 -6.02 5.81 -0.23
N SER A 32 -7.08 6.51 -0.63
CA SER A 32 -7.38 6.79 -2.04
C SER A 32 -7.34 8.30 -2.32
N LEU A 33 -6.75 8.67 -3.45
CA LEU A 33 -6.58 10.04 -3.89
C LEU A 33 -7.04 10.19 -5.32
N LEU A 34 -8.02 11.05 -5.54
CA LEU A 34 -8.41 11.46 -6.88
C LEU A 34 -7.47 12.57 -7.36
N LEU A 35 -6.72 12.31 -8.41
CA LEU A 35 -5.89 13.28 -9.09
C LEU A 35 -6.55 13.69 -10.41
N THR A 36 -6.64 15.00 -10.64
CA THR A 36 -7.26 15.59 -11.84
C THR A 36 -6.22 16.07 -12.86
N LYS A 37 -4.98 15.61 -12.74
CA LYS A 37 -3.88 15.88 -13.65
C LYS A 37 -3.20 14.56 -14.00
N PRO A 38 -2.62 14.44 -15.22
CA PRO A 38 -1.80 13.29 -15.57
C PRO A 38 -0.65 13.11 -14.58
N ILE A 39 -0.39 11.85 -14.22
CA ILE A 39 0.71 11.47 -13.32
C ILE A 39 1.89 11.01 -14.18
N ASP A 40 3.04 11.64 -14.00
CA ASP A 40 4.31 11.06 -14.45
C ASP A 40 4.70 9.96 -13.45
N ILE A 41 4.57 8.69 -13.87
CA ILE A 41 4.82 7.53 -13.03
C ILE A 41 6.27 7.53 -12.50
N SER A 42 7.23 8.00 -13.29
CA SER A 42 8.65 8.04 -12.89
C SER A 42 8.89 9.06 -11.77
N ARG A 43 8.30 10.25 -11.90
CA ARG A 43 8.34 11.27 -10.84
C ARG A 43 7.62 10.80 -9.60
N PHE A 44 6.43 10.25 -9.75
CA PHE A 44 5.65 9.73 -8.61
C PHE A 44 6.39 8.61 -7.87
N GLN A 45 7.05 7.70 -8.59
CA GLN A 45 7.92 6.67 -7.99
C GLN A 45 9.09 7.30 -7.22
N THR A 46 9.69 8.38 -7.75
CA THR A 46 10.74 9.13 -7.07
C THR A 46 10.23 9.77 -5.77
N SER A 47 9.04 10.37 -5.79
CA SER A 47 8.41 10.93 -4.58
C SER A 47 8.12 9.83 -3.54
N LEU A 48 7.66 8.64 -3.96
CA LEU A 48 7.48 7.49 -3.08
C LEU A 48 8.80 6.97 -2.48
N HIS A 49 9.89 6.98 -3.26
CA HIS A 49 11.22 6.63 -2.73
C HIS A 49 11.72 7.64 -1.69
N LYS A 50 11.50 8.94 -1.91
CA LYS A 50 11.78 9.98 -0.91
C LYS A 50 10.99 9.71 0.38
N LEU A 51 9.70 9.41 0.25
CA LEU A 51 8.82 9.06 1.38
C LEU A 51 9.31 7.82 2.13
N GLN A 52 9.75 6.77 1.43
CA GLN A 52 10.32 5.56 2.04
C GLN A 52 11.65 5.81 2.75
N ASN A 53 12.45 6.78 2.29
CA ASN A 53 13.69 7.17 2.96
C ASN A 53 13.40 7.94 4.25
N SER A 54 12.38 8.82 4.25
CA SER A 54 11.89 9.48 5.47
C SER A 54 11.28 8.50 6.47
N HIS A 55 10.58 7.46 5.96
CA HIS A 55 9.83 6.49 6.76
C HIS A 55 10.26 5.05 6.45
N PRO A 56 11.36 4.54 7.06
CA PRO A 56 11.94 3.24 6.72
C PRO A 56 10.98 2.03 6.88
N ILE A 57 9.93 2.17 7.69
CA ILE A 57 8.91 1.12 7.83
C ILE A 57 8.16 0.85 6.52
N LEU A 58 8.02 1.86 5.65
CA LEU A 58 7.35 1.74 4.35
C LEU A 58 8.17 0.97 3.30
N ARG A 59 9.48 0.84 3.52
CA ARG A 59 10.39 -0.03 2.74
C ARG A 59 10.82 -1.26 3.54
N SER A 60 10.04 -1.63 4.55
CA SER A 60 10.23 -2.88 5.28
C SER A 60 9.38 -3.99 4.69
N LYS A 61 9.86 -5.22 4.84
CA LYS A 61 9.07 -6.43 4.64
C LYS A 61 8.69 -7.01 5.99
N LEU A 62 7.46 -7.50 6.10
CA LEU A 62 6.99 -8.29 7.21
C LEU A 62 7.40 -9.75 7.00
N HIS A 63 8.42 -10.17 7.73
CA HIS A 63 8.87 -11.54 7.80
C HIS A 63 8.07 -12.30 8.86
N HIS A 64 7.66 -13.52 8.52
CA HIS A 64 7.02 -14.45 9.44
C HIS A 64 7.87 -15.72 9.55
N SER A 65 8.44 -15.94 10.73
CA SER A 65 9.15 -17.17 11.06
C SER A 65 8.12 -18.25 11.41
N LYS A 66 8.04 -19.30 10.58
CA LYS A 66 7.15 -20.44 10.83
C LYS A 66 7.62 -21.33 11.97
N THR A 67 8.92 -21.32 12.30
CA THR A 67 9.49 -22.13 13.38
C THR A 67 9.09 -21.58 14.74
N ASP A 68 9.17 -20.25 14.90
CA ASP A 68 8.96 -19.59 16.19
C ASP A 68 7.60 -18.88 16.27
N THR A 69 6.83 -18.88 15.18
CA THR A 69 5.54 -18.16 15.05
C THR A 69 5.67 -16.67 15.38
N THR A 70 6.81 -16.09 15.04
CA THR A 70 7.15 -14.69 15.30
C THR A 70 7.12 -13.86 14.02
N PHE A 71 6.87 -12.57 14.19
CA PHE A 71 6.93 -11.60 13.12
C PHE A 71 8.07 -10.61 13.35
N SER A 72 8.70 -10.19 12.27
CA SER A 72 9.73 -9.14 12.29
C SER A 72 9.61 -8.25 11.07
N PHE A 73 10.01 -6.99 11.23
CA PHE A 73 10.19 -6.07 10.12
C PHE A 73 11.64 -6.14 9.66
N ILE A 74 11.85 -6.41 8.38
CA ILE A 74 13.17 -6.39 7.74
C ILE A 74 13.21 -5.14 6.85
N THR A 75 13.97 -4.13 7.26
CA THR A 75 14.08 -2.87 6.52
C THR A 75 15.13 -3.00 5.41
N SER A 76 14.72 -2.75 4.16
CA SER A 76 15.66 -2.68 3.04
C SER A 76 16.54 -1.42 3.16
N PRO A 77 17.84 -1.49 2.84
CA PRO A 77 18.70 -0.31 2.78
C PRO A 77 18.31 0.63 1.63
N ILE A 78 17.69 0.09 0.57
CA ILE A 78 17.30 0.81 -0.64
C ILE A 78 15.76 0.86 -0.72
N PRO A 79 15.16 2.02 -1.03
CA PRO A 79 13.72 2.10 -1.27
C PRO A 79 13.32 1.23 -2.45
N PHE A 80 12.18 0.56 -2.32
CA PHE A 80 11.63 -0.28 -3.36
C PHE A 80 10.12 -0.14 -3.33
N ILE A 81 9.49 0.06 -4.48
CA ILE A 81 8.04 0.08 -4.59
C ILE A 81 7.61 -0.45 -5.95
N LYS A 82 6.57 -1.27 -5.97
CA LYS A 82 5.91 -1.71 -7.19
C LYS A 82 4.62 -0.92 -7.35
N ILE A 83 4.53 -0.13 -8.41
CA ILE A 83 3.32 0.60 -8.77
C ILE A 83 2.52 -0.27 -9.73
N GLN A 84 1.32 -0.67 -9.32
CA GLN A 84 0.39 -1.40 -10.18
C GLN A 84 -0.48 -0.39 -10.96
N SER A 85 -0.39 -0.39 -12.28
CA SER A 85 -1.18 0.51 -13.12
C SER A 85 -2.35 -0.22 -13.76
N HIS A 86 -3.55 0.33 -13.62
CA HIS A 86 -4.79 -0.14 -14.21
C HIS A 86 -5.23 0.86 -15.28
N ASN A 87 -5.42 0.37 -16.50
CA ASN A 87 -5.91 1.19 -17.61
C ASN A 87 -7.41 1.46 -17.49
N LEU A 88 -7.95 2.26 -18.42
CA LEU A 88 -9.37 2.65 -18.42
C LEU A 88 -10.31 1.44 -18.48
N ASN A 89 -9.97 0.40 -19.26
CA ASN A 89 -10.80 -0.79 -19.39
C ASN A 89 -10.86 -1.57 -18.07
N ALA A 90 -9.69 -1.88 -17.49
CA ALA A 90 -9.61 -2.58 -16.21
C ALA A 90 -10.30 -1.82 -15.07
N THR A 91 -10.20 -0.48 -15.09
CA THR A 91 -10.88 0.37 -14.10
C THR A 91 -12.39 0.34 -14.32
N SER A 92 -12.86 0.42 -15.57
CA SER A 92 -14.29 0.34 -15.90
C SER A 92 -14.90 -0.99 -15.46
N ASP A 93 -14.19 -2.11 -15.64
CA ASP A 93 -14.64 -3.44 -15.21
C ASP A 93 -14.83 -3.53 -13.68
N ILE A 94 -14.02 -2.80 -12.91
CA ILE A 94 -14.16 -2.71 -11.45
C ILE A 94 -15.40 -1.89 -11.08
N LEU A 95 -15.59 -0.74 -11.73
CA LEU A 95 -16.71 0.19 -11.43
C LEU A 95 -18.07 -0.37 -11.86
N GLN A 96 -18.13 -1.23 -12.88
CA GLN A 96 -19.37 -1.82 -13.37
C GLN A 96 -19.99 -2.86 -12.41
N LYS A 97 -19.20 -3.45 -11.51
CA LYS A 97 -19.68 -4.53 -10.60
C LYS A 97 -20.83 -4.09 -9.68
N ASN A 98 -20.96 -2.79 -9.41
CA ASN A 98 -21.92 -2.24 -8.45
C ASN A 98 -23.08 -1.46 -9.11
N GLN A 99 -23.32 -1.62 -10.43
CA GLN A 99 -24.38 -0.88 -11.14
C GLN A 99 -25.81 -1.27 -10.71
N ASN A 100 -25.99 -2.43 -10.07
CA ASN A 100 -27.30 -2.93 -9.64
C ASN A 100 -27.69 -2.51 -8.21
N ASP A 101 -26.84 -1.76 -7.51
CA ASP A 101 -27.12 -1.33 -6.15
C ASP A 101 -28.04 -0.11 -6.11
N THR A 102 -28.92 -0.10 -5.11
CA THR A 102 -29.90 0.98 -4.88
C THR A 102 -29.25 2.29 -4.42
N VAL A 103 -27.97 2.26 -4.04
CA VAL A 103 -27.19 3.40 -3.55
C VAL A 103 -26.11 3.76 -4.56
N SER A 104 -26.16 4.99 -5.07
CA SER A 104 -25.11 5.53 -5.94
C SER A 104 -23.88 5.89 -5.10
N ILE A 105 -22.80 5.14 -5.29
CA ILE A 105 -21.50 5.36 -4.65
C ILE A 105 -20.55 6.04 -5.63
N SER A 106 -19.74 7.00 -5.15
CA SER A 106 -18.76 7.67 -6.02
C SER A 106 -17.69 6.70 -6.55
N PRO A 107 -17.14 6.91 -7.76
CA PRO A 107 -16.11 6.01 -8.30
C PRO A 107 -14.85 5.89 -7.42
N LEU A 108 -14.47 6.97 -6.73
CA LEU A 108 -13.35 6.96 -5.76
C LEU A 108 -13.63 5.99 -4.59
N GLN A 109 -14.87 6.00 -4.08
CA GLN A 109 -15.29 5.12 -2.99
C GLN A 109 -15.40 3.66 -3.47
N GLN A 110 -15.88 3.42 -4.69
CA GLN A 110 -15.90 2.07 -5.27
C GLN A 110 -14.49 1.47 -5.41
N ILE A 111 -13.50 2.28 -5.83
CA ILE A 111 -12.10 1.85 -5.91
C ILE A 111 -11.52 1.61 -4.50
N LEU A 112 -11.85 2.48 -3.53
CA LEU A 112 -11.43 2.30 -2.14
C LEU A 112 -11.95 0.96 -1.57
N GLU A 113 -13.23 0.66 -1.79
CA GLU A 113 -13.86 -0.60 -1.36
C GLU A 113 -13.29 -1.81 -2.10
N HIS A 114 -13.02 -1.69 -3.39
CA HIS A 114 -12.34 -2.72 -4.16
C HIS A 114 -11.00 -3.09 -3.53
N GLU A 115 -10.19 -2.08 -3.20
CA GLU A 115 -8.86 -2.26 -2.63
C GLU A 115 -8.88 -2.78 -1.19
N LEU A 116 -9.91 -2.42 -0.40
CA LEU A 116 -10.16 -3.02 0.91
C LEU A 116 -10.49 -4.52 0.82
N ASN A 117 -11.14 -4.95 -0.27
CA ASN A 117 -11.50 -6.35 -0.49
C ASN A 117 -10.37 -7.19 -1.10
N ILE A 118 -9.22 -6.59 -1.44
CA ILE A 118 -8.03 -7.31 -1.92
C ILE A 118 -7.06 -7.52 -0.75
N ASN A 119 -7.02 -8.74 -0.22
CA ASN A 119 -6.09 -9.11 0.84
C ASN A 119 -4.75 -9.64 0.30
N THR A 120 -3.84 -8.73 -0.04
CA THR A 120 -2.49 -9.08 -0.55
C THR A 120 -1.66 -9.91 0.44
N TRP A 121 -1.98 -9.85 1.74
CA TRP A 121 -1.24 -10.56 2.78
C TRP A 121 -1.81 -11.94 3.12
N GLN A 122 -2.94 -12.34 2.52
CA GLN A 122 -3.58 -13.65 2.71
C GLN A 122 -3.03 -14.73 1.77
N ASP A 123 -2.72 -14.37 0.53
CA ASP A 123 -2.33 -15.29 -0.55
C ASP A 123 -0.83 -15.65 -0.51
N ARG A 124 -0.35 -16.02 0.68
CA ARG A 124 0.98 -16.63 0.81
C ARG A 124 0.92 -18.04 0.24
N ASN A 125 1.20 -18.15 -1.06
CA ASN A 125 1.84 -19.34 -1.59
C ASN A 125 2.95 -19.73 -0.62
N ARG A 126 2.92 -20.97 -0.14
CA ARG A 126 3.60 -21.43 1.08
C ARG A 126 5.12 -21.21 1.11
N SER A 127 5.75 -20.74 0.04
CA SER A 127 7.18 -20.49 -0.10
C SER A 127 7.66 -19.10 0.34
N GLU A 128 6.85 -18.04 0.25
CA GLU A 128 7.30 -16.67 0.57
C GLU A 128 6.91 -16.26 2.00
N THR A 129 7.92 -16.03 2.84
CA THR A 129 7.77 -15.63 4.24
C THR A 129 7.66 -14.13 4.45
N ASP A 130 7.89 -13.35 3.38
CA ASP A 130 8.10 -11.92 3.44
C ASP A 130 7.00 -11.22 2.65
N SER A 131 6.46 -10.12 3.19
CA SER A 131 5.44 -9.33 2.49
C SER A 131 5.71 -7.86 2.65
N ASP A 132 5.51 -7.09 1.58
CA ASP A 132 5.75 -5.65 1.60
C ASP A 132 4.76 -4.93 2.52
N MET A 133 5.21 -3.81 3.11
CA MET A 133 4.38 -3.00 4.01
C MET A 133 3.52 -1.96 3.30
N LEU A 134 3.87 -1.62 2.08
CA LEU A 134 3.20 -0.62 1.26
C LEU A 134 3.03 -1.15 -0.16
N PHE A 135 1.80 -1.10 -0.67
CA PHE A 135 1.48 -1.32 -2.07
C PHE A 135 0.85 -0.07 -2.65
N VAL A 136 1.13 0.21 -3.92
CA VAL A 136 0.59 1.39 -4.61
C VAL A 136 -0.06 0.96 -5.92
N SER A 137 -1.30 1.41 -6.12
CA SER A 137 -2.07 1.20 -7.35
C SER A 137 -2.45 2.54 -7.97
N ILE A 138 -2.52 2.59 -9.30
CA ILE A 138 -3.02 3.75 -10.06
C ILE A 138 -4.12 3.26 -10.98
N TYR A 139 -5.30 3.88 -10.90
CA TYR A 139 -6.46 3.59 -11.74
C TYR A 139 -6.71 4.76 -12.67
N ALA A 140 -6.60 4.55 -13.97
CA ALA A 140 -6.98 5.55 -14.96
C ALA A 140 -8.51 5.68 -14.99
N MET A 141 -9.02 6.90 -14.81
CA MET A 141 -10.46 7.21 -14.82
C MET A 141 -10.87 7.92 -16.11
N SER A 142 -9.99 8.76 -16.65
CA SER A 142 -10.07 9.39 -17.97
C SER A 142 -8.65 9.72 -18.46
N ASP A 143 -8.52 10.38 -19.60
CA ASP A 143 -7.22 10.84 -20.13
C ASP A 143 -6.48 11.81 -19.21
N SER A 144 -7.18 12.46 -18.27
CA SER A 144 -6.63 13.47 -17.37
C SER A 144 -6.86 13.19 -15.89
N THR A 145 -7.64 12.15 -15.55
CA THR A 145 -8.00 11.85 -14.17
C THR A 145 -7.60 10.43 -13.79
N SER A 146 -7.09 10.28 -12.57
CA SER A 146 -6.67 8.98 -12.05
C SER A 146 -6.92 8.90 -10.55
N VAL A 147 -7.11 7.68 -10.05
CA VAL A 147 -7.15 7.41 -8.62
C VAL A 147 -5.86 6.70 -8.22
N VAL A 148 -5.12 7.30 -7.30
CA VAL A 148 -3.96 6.68 -6.67
C VAL A 148 -4.41 6.05 -5.37
N VAL A 149 -4.00 4.81 -5.14
CA VAL A 149 -4.31 4.08 -3.91
C VAL A 149 -3.02 3.62 -3.24
N LEU A 150 -2.91 3.88 -1.94
CA LEU A 150 -1.89 3.31 -1.08
C LEU A 150 -2.55 2.30 -0.15
N ARG A 151 -2.10 1.05 -0.20
CA ARG A 151 -2.48 0.01 0.76
C ARG A 151 -1.33 -0.25 1.72
N LEU A 152 -1.60 -0.11 3.01
CA LEU A 152 -0.62 -0.28 4.06
C LEU A 152 -1.05 -1.38 5.03
N HIS A 153 -0.06 -2.11 5.53
CA HIS A 153 -0.27 -3.01 6.65
C HIS A 153 -0.39 -2.21 7.94
N VAL A 154 -1.45 -2.41 8.72
CA VAL A 154 -1.71 -1.55 9.90
C VAL A 154 -0.70 -1.73 11.03
N ALA A 155 0.04 -2.84 11.05
CA ALA A 155 1.18 -2.98 11.97
C ALA A 155 2.29 -1.95 11.75
N ALA A 156 2.38 -1.34 10.56
CA ALA A 156 3.31 -0.27 10.25
C ALA A 156 2.68 1.14 10.32
N CYS A 157 1.34 1.22 10.38
CA CYS A 157 0.62 2.45 10.13
C CYS A 157 -0.74 2.46 10.82
N ASP A 158 -0.90 3.31 11.83
CA ASP A 158 -2.20 3.62 12.40
C ASP A 158 -2.91 4.75 11.63
N ARG A 159 -4.14 5.09 12.04
CA ARG A 159 -4.93 6.15 11.40
C ARG A 159 -4.18 7.49 11.33
N THR A 160 -3.46 7.86 12.38
CA THR A 160 -2.76 9.16 12.44
C THR A 160 -1.54 9.17 11.54
N THR A 161 -0.79 8.07 11.53
CA THR A 161 0.36 7.83 10.68
C THR A 161 -0.04 7.87 9.21
N ALA A 162 -1.17 7.24 8.85
CA ALA A 162 -1.69 7.22 7.49
C ALA A 162 -1.97 8.63 6.96
N VAL A 163 -2.59 9.49 7.79
CA VAL A 163 -2.85 10.89 7.43
C VAL A 163 -1.57 11.70 7.30
N SER A 164 -0.58 11.48 8.17
CA SER A 164 0.72 12.16 8.09
C SER A 164 1.49 11.76 6.83
N ILE A 165 1.58 10.46 6.53
CA ILE A 165 2.18 9.92 5.30
C ILE A 165 1.51 10.54 4.07
N LEU A 166 0.17 10.60 4.08
CA LEU A 166 -0.57 11.20 2.97
C LEU A 166 -0.21 12.67 2.75
N ARG A 167 -0.18 13.46 3.83
CA ARG A 167 0.15 14.89 3.74
C ARG A 167 1.55 15.12 3.21
N GLU A 168 2.52 14.34 3.67
CA GLU A 168 3.90 14.42 3.19
C GLU A 168 4.00 14.01 1.71
N LEU A 169 3.34 12.93 1.32
CA LEU A 169 3.30 12.52 -0.10
C LEU A 169 2.72 13.61 -1.00
N LEU A 170 1.66 14.29 -0.56
CA LEU A 170 1.07 15.41 -1.33
C LEU A 170 2.00 16.62 -1.46
N VAL A 171 2.95 16.81 -0.53
CA VAL A 171 4.01 17.82 -0.66
C VAL A 171 5.06 17.33 -1.65
N LEU A 172 5.55 16.10 -1.51
CA LEU A 172 6.56 15.51 -2.37
C LEU A 172 6.13 15.44 -3.85
N ILE A 173 4.84 15.23 -4.13
CA ILE A 173 4.30 15.24 -5.51
C ILE A 173 4.25 16.64 -6.11
N LYS A 174 4.14 17.70 -5.29
CA LYS A 174 4.07 19.10 -5.77
C LYS A 174 5.45 19.69 -6.05
N ASP A 175 6.46 19.21 -5.32
CA ASP A 175 7.83 19.74 -5.38
C ASP A 175 8.67 19.12 -6.51
N ASP A 176 8.12 18.15 -7.27
CA ASP A 176 8.73 17.48 -8.44
C ASP A 176 8.01 17.82 -9.76
#